data_AF-A0AAD6UM92-F1
#
_entry.id   AF-A0AAD6UM92-F1
#
_cell.length_a   1.000
_cell.length_b   1.000
_cell.length_c   1.000
_cell.angle_alpha   90.00
_cell.angle_beta   90.00
_cell.angle_gamma   90.00
#
_symmetry.space_group_name_H-M   'P 1'
#
loop_
_entity.id
_entity.type
_entity.pdbx_description
1 polymer ?
#
loop_
_entity_poly.entity_id
_entity_poly.type
_entity_poly.pdbx_seq_one_letter_code
_entity_poly.pdbx_strand_id
1 'polypeptide(L)'
;LPAKPKIFHDRESELQDILKVLGQDSPRIAILGGGGMGKTSLARGALHHPDIVPRYEHRFFLNAESATTSVELAALLALYIGLEPGKNLIKPVVRYFSNRMACLLILDNLETPYAEGDSSN
;
A
#
# COMPACT_ATOMS: atom_id res chain seq x y z
N LEU A 1 -6.89 5.06 8.70
CA LEU A 1 -7.23 4.00 7.72
C LEU A 1 -8.51 4.39 7.00
N PRO A 2 -8.68 4.07 5.70
CA PRO A 2 -9.98 4.20 5.05
C PRO A 2 -11.01 3.29 5.72
N ALA A 3 -12.31 3.59 5.58
CA ALA A 3 -13.37 2.76 6.16
C ALA A 3 -13.28 1.30 5.67
N LYS A 4 -13.85 0.35 6.42
CA LYS A 4 -14.04 -1.01 5.89
C LYS A 4 -15.01 -0.97 4.70
N PRO A 5 -14.82 -1.76 3.63
CA PRO A 5 -15.80 -1.88 2.56
C PRO A 5 -17.15 -2.35 3.12
N LYS A 6 -18.26 -1.69 2.75
CA LYS A 6 -19.61 -2.03 3.23
C LYS A 6 -20.18 -3.28 2.57
N ILE A 7 -19.77 -3.53 1.32
CA ILE A 7 -20.17 -4.67 0.51
C ILE A 7 -18.87 -5.27 -0.04
N PHE A 8 -18.58 -6.49 0.37
CA PHE A 8 -17.40 -7.23 -0.06
C PHE A 8 -17.80 -8.70 -0.21
N HIS A 9 -18.37 -9.02 -1.37
CA HIS A 9 -18.77 -10.38 -1.76
C HIS A 9 -17.97 -10.78 -3.00
N ASP A 10 -17.85 -12.08 -3.26
CA ASP A 10 -17.25 -12.66 -4.49
C ASP A 10 -15.74 -12.46 -4.68
N ARG A 11 -15.02 -12.04 -3.64
CA ARG A 11 -13.54 -11.86 -3.65
C ARG A 11 -12.85 -12.61 -2.50
N GLU A 12 -13.54 -13.59 -1.94
CA GLU A 12 -13.05 -14.31 -0.76
C GLU A 12 -11.80 -15.13 -1.10
N SER A 13 -11.75 -15.78 -2.27
CA SER A 13 -10.56 -16.49 -2.75
C SER A 13 -9.34 -15.58 -2.85
N GLU A 14 -9.47 -14.44 -3.54
CA GLU A 14 -8.38 -13.49 -3.72
C GLU A 14 -7.96 -12.88 -2.38
N LEU A 15 -8.93 -12.66 -1.47
CA LEU A 15 -8.62 -12.21 -0.12
C LEU A 15 -7.79 -13.26 0.62
N GLN A 16 -8.18 -14.54 0.60
CA GLN A 16 -7.43 -15.62 1.25
C GLN A 16 -6.00 -15.76 0.68
N ASP A 17 -5.82 -15.60 -0.63
CA ASP A 17 -4.49 -15.60 -1.26
C ASP A 17 -3.63 -14.44 -0.75
N ILE A 18 -4.21 -13.23 -0.66
CA ILE A 18 -3.53 -12.07 -0.07
C ILE A 18 -3.15 -12.34 1.37
N LEU A 19 -4.07 -12.87 2.20
CA LEU A 19 -3.81 -13.16 3.61
C LEU A 19 -2.67 -14.16 3.79
N LYS A 20 -2.64 -15.20 2.95
CA LYS A 20 -1.57 -16.20 2.95
C LYS A 20 -0.20 -15.57 2.67
N VAL A 21 -0.11 -14.69 1.66
CA VAL A 21 1.13 -13.99 1.34
C VAL A 21 1.50 -13.02 2.46
N LEU A 22 0.53 -12.27 3.00
CA LEU A 22 0.75 -11.35 4.13
C LEU A 22 1.18 -12.08 5.42
N GLY A 23 1.01 -13.39 5.50
CA GLY A 23 1.51 -14.25 6.57
C GLY A 23 3.01 -14.60 6.48
N GLN A 24 3.66 -14.29 5.36
CA GLN A 24 5.08 -14.57 5.12
C GLN A 24 6.00 -13.44 5.65
N ASP A 25 7.31 -13.66 5.53
CA ASP A 25 8.32 -12.66 5.87
C ASP A 25 8.50 -11.64 4.74
N SER A 26 8.47 -10.35 5.08
CA SER A 26 8.64 -9.23 4.13
C SER A 26 7.81 -9.34 2.83
N PRO A 27 6.48 -9.55 2.92
CA PRO A 27 5.65 -9.81 1.74
C PRO A 27 5.50 -8.59 0.83
N ARG A 28 5.37 -8.85 -0.48
CA ARG A 28 5.07 -7.84 -1.51
C ARG A 28 3.99 -8.38 -2.43
N ILE A 29 2.94 -7.58 -2.65
CA ILE A 29 1.78 -7.98 -3.45
C ILE A 29 1.43 -6.84 -4.40
N ALA A 30 1.24 -7.15 -5.67
CA ALA A 30 0.63 -6.27 -6.65
C ALA A 30 -0.80 -6.76 -6.94
N ILE A 31 -1.81 -5.91 -6.70
CA ILE A 31 -3.21 -6.21 -7.03
C ILE A 31 -3.50 -5.56 -8.38
N LEU A 32 -3.55 -6.36 -9.43
CA LEU A 32 -3.73 -5.91 -10.82
C LEU A 32 -5.14 -6.22 -11.34
N GLY A 33 -5.60 -5.44 -12.31
CA GLY A 33 -6.91 -5.63 -12.95
C GLY A 33 -7.49 -4.35 -13.51
N GLY A 34 -8.53 -4.46 -14.33
CA GLY A 34 -9.20 -3.30 -14.95
C GLY A 34 -9.85 -2.33 -13.96
N GLY A 35 -10.26 -1.17 -14.47
CA GLY A 35 -11.07 -0.20 -13.72
C GLY A 35 -12.37 -0.83 -13.21
N GLY A 36 -12.78 -0.47 -11.99
CA GLY A 36 -14.02 -0.98 -11.40
C GLY A 36 -13.99 -2.43 -10.89
N MET A 37 -12.88 -3.16 -11.02
CA MET A 37 -12.76 -4.55 -10.55
C MET A 37 -12.75 -4.72 -9.02
N GLY A 38 -12.84 -3.65 -8.25
CA GLY A 38 -12.87 -3.71 -6.78
C GLY A 38 -11.52 -3.92 -6.10
N LYS A 39 -10.40 -3.62 -6.79
CA LYS A 39 -9.02 -3.73 -6.25
C LYS A 39 -8.83 -2.98 -4.93
N THR A 40 -9.24 -1.71 -4.90
CA THR A 40 -9.25 -0.87 -3.70
C THR A 40 -10.07 -1.49 -2.57
N SER A 41 -11.23 -2.09 -2.89
CA SER A 41 -12.08 -2.76 -1.89
C SER A 41 -11.39 -4.02 -1.35
N LEU A 42 -10.73 -4.80 -2.20
CA LEU A 42 -9.96 -5.99 -1.80
C LEU A 42 -8.78 -5.61 -0.89
N ALA A 43 -8.01 -4.59 -1.26
CA ALA A 43 -6.91 -4.07 -0.45
C ALA A 43 -7.39 -3.59 0.94
N ARG A 44 -8.52 -2.86 0.98
CA ARG A 44 -9.16 -2.44 2.23
C ARG A 44 -9.71 -3.62 3.03
N GLY A 45 -10.23 -4.65 2.37
CA GLY A 45 -10.68 -5.88 3.01
C GLY A 45 -9.55 -6.56 3.78
N ALA A 46 -8.41 -6.78 3.11
CA ALA A 46 -7.21 -7.33 3.73
C ALA A 46 -6.70 -6.47 4.90
N LEU A 47 -6.64 -5.16 4.72
CA LEU A 47 -6.18 -4.20 5.74
C LEU A 47 -6.97 -4.28 7.06
N HIS A 48 -8.26 -4.59 6.98
CA HIS A 48 -9.18 -4.70 8.12
C HIS A 48 -9.44 -6.14 8.55
N HIS A 49 -8.78 -7.13 7.94
CA HIS A 49 -9.04 -8.54 8.23
C HIS A 49 -8.62 -8.89 9.68
N PRO A 50 -9.42 -9.67 10.43
CA PRO A 50 -9.11 -10.05 11.81
C PRO A 50 -7.74 -10.71 12.00
N ASP A 51 -7.22 -11.41 10.99
CA ASP A 51 -5.89 -12.05 11.07
C ASP A 51 -4.74 -11.07 10.76
N ILE A 52 -5.02 -9.97 10.05
CA ILE A 52 -4.03 -8.96 9.68
C ILE A 52 -3.90 -7.89 10.75
N VAL A 53 -5.02 -7.49 11.36
CA VAL A 53 -5.07 -6.48 12.43
C VAL A 53 -4.05 -6.73 13.55
N PRO A 54 -3.95 -7.93 14.15
CA PRO A 54 -2.98 -8.20 15.21
C PRO A 54 -1.56 -8.43 14.69
N ARG A 55 -1.39 -8.81 13.42
CA ARG A 55 -0.07 -9.07 12.81
C ARG A 55 0.67 -7.78 12.45
N TYR A 56 -0.07 -6.75 12.04
CA TYR A 56 0.48 -5.47 11.59
C TYR A 56 -0.03 -4.34 12.47
N GLU A 57 0.77 -3.99 13.48
CA GLU A 57 0.49 -2.87 14.38
C GLU A 57 0.37 -1.55 13.59
N HIS A 58 1.28 -1.32 12.66
CA HIS A 58 1.29 -0.12 11.83
C HIS A 58 0.71 -0.42 10.46
N ARG A 59 -0.47 0.13 10.18
CA ARG A 59 -1.17 -0.05 8.91
C ARG A 59 -1.36 1.30 8.24
N PHE A 60 -0.98 1.40 6.98
CA PHE A 60 -1.04 2.63 6.20
C PHE A 60 -1.72 2.36 4.88
N PHE A 61 -2.49 3.35 4.42
CA PHE A 61 -3.16 3.31 3.14
C PHE A 61 -3.08 4.70 2.52
N LEU A 62 -2.37 4.78 1.40
CA LEU A 62 -2.17 6.01 0.65
C LEU A 62 -2.75 5.82 -0.76
N ASN A 63 -3.57 6.77 -1.21
CA ASN A 63 -3.91 6.89 -2.62
C ASN A 63 -2.76 7.65 -3.32
N ALA A 64 -2.09 7.01 -4.27
CA ALA A 64 -0.96 7.53 -5.02
C ALA A 64 -1.34 8.15 -6.38
N GLU A 65 -2.64 8.32 -6.66
CA GLU A 65 -3.16 8.84 -7.94
C GLU A 65 -2.57 10.20 -8.36
N SER A 66 -2.19 11.05 -7.40
CA SER A 66 -1.59 12.36 -7.68
C SER A 66 -0.07 12.32 -7.92
N ALA A 67 0.59 11.18 -7.71
CA ALA A 67 2.03 11.03 -7.89
C ALA A 67 2.31 10.40 -9.26
N THR A 68 3.06 11.08 -10.10
CA THR A 68 3.45 10.61 -11.43
C THR A 68 4.86 10.05 -11.47
N THR A 69 5.72 10.46 -10.52
CA THR A 69 7.11 10.01 -10.39
C THR A 69 7.41 9.41 -9.01
N SER A 70 8.53 8.70 -8.90
CA SER A 70 9.02 8.17 -7.61
C SER A 70 9.35 9.28 -6.59
N VAL A 71 9.78 10.45 -7.06
CA VAL A 71 10.06 11.63 -6.22
C VAL A 71 8.76 12.21 -5.67
N GLU A 72 7.72 12.32 -6.50
CA GLU A 72 6.40 12.79 -6.07
C GLU A 72 5.74 11.80 -5.11
N LEU A 73 5.88 10.49 -5.35
CA LEU A 73 5.40 9.46 -4.43
C LEU A 73 6.09 9.56 -3.07
N ALA A 74 7.41 9.78 -3.05
CA ALA A 74 8.15 9.99 -1.81
C ALA A 74 7.71 11.28 -1.09
N ALA A 75 7.44 12.36 -1.83
CA ALA A 75 6.93 13.60 -1.24
C ALA A 75 5.52 13.41 -0.65
N LEU A 76 4.64 12.69 -1.35
CA LEU A 76 3.30 12.36 -0.90
C LEU A 76 3.32 11.48 0.36
N LEU A 77 4.19 10.46 0.39
CA LEU A 77 4.39 9.62 1.57
C LEU A 77 4.95 10.43 2.74
N ALA A 78 5.93 11.31 2.50
CA ALA A 78 6.51 12.17 3.53
C ALA A 78 5.46 13.06 4.20
N LEU A 79 4.62 13.72 3.38
CA LEU A 79 3.49 14.50 3.88
C LEU A 79 2.52 13.64 4.70
N TYR A 80 2.17 12.46 4.19
CA TYR A 80 1.23 11.54 4.83
C TYR A 80 1.68 11.06 6.22
N ILE A 81 3.00 10.92 6.43
CA ILE A 81 3.59 10.48 7.70
C ILE A 81 4.14 11.63 8.56
N GLY A 82 3.93 12.89 8.14
CA GLY A 82 4.36 14.08 8.89
C GLY A 82 5.87 14.32 8.92
N LEU A 83 6.60 13.91 7.88
CA LEU A 83 8.00 14.30 7.72
C LEU A 83 8.10 15.75 7.21
N GLU A 84 9.09 16.47 7.73
CA GLU A 84 9.39 17.83 7.28
C GLU A 84 9.77 17.87 5.79
N PRO A 85 9.33 18.91 5.05
CA PRO A 85 9.74 19.13 3.67
C PRO A 85 11.26 19.22 3.57
N GLY A 86 11.83 18.62 2.52
CA GLY A 86 13.27 18.60 2.36
C GLY A 86 13.70 18.13 0.98
N LYS A 87 14.97 18.36 0.66
CA LYS A 87 15.59 17.78 -0.54
C LYS A 87 15.84 16.29 -0.27
N ASN A 88 15.43 15.43 -1.20
CA ASN A 88 15.56 13.97 -1.13
C ASN A 88 14.77 13.31 0.02
N LEU A 89 13.46 13.13 -0.21
CA LEU A 89 12.54 12.51 0.75
C LEU A 89 12.52 10.98 0.70
N ILE A 90 13.13 10.36 -0.33
CA ILE A 90 13.15 8.90 -0.50
C ILE A 90 13.78 8.21 0.71
N LYS A 91 15.01 8.61 1.10
CA LYS A 91 15.72 7.98 2.22
C LYS A 91 14.98 8.13 3.57
N PRO A 92 14.51 9.34 3.96
CA PRO A 92 13.68 9.50 5.15
C PRO A 92 12.43 8.62 5.16
N VAL A 93 11.70 8.55 4.05
CA VAL A 93 10.48 7.74 3.91
C VAL A 93 10.78 6.25 4.06
N VAL A 94 11.80 5.74 3.36
CA VAL A 94 12.22 4.34 3.49
C VAL A 94 12.61 4.03 4.94
N ARG A 95 13.44 4.88 5.56
CA ARG A 95 13.86 4.71 6.96
C ARG A 95 12.66 4.68 7.92
N TYR A 96 11.67 5.54 7.70
CA TYR A 96 10.46 5.56 8.51
C TYR A 96 9.76 4.18 8.47
N PHE A 97 9.49 3.63 7.29
CA PHE A 97 8.81 2.34 7.20
C PHE A 97 9.67 1.15 7.62
N SER A 98 10.97 1.14 7.29
CA SER A 98 11.87 0.03 7.62
C SER A 98 12.18 -0.12 9.12
N ASN A 99 12.06 0.95 9.92
CA ASN A 99 12.30 0.89 11.36
C ASN A 99 11.14 0.26 12.16
N ARG A 100 10.10 -0.22 11.49
CA ARG A 100 8.90 -0.79 12.11
C ARG A 100 8.87 -2.30 11.91
N MET A 101 8.77 -3.06 13.00
CA MET A 101 8.79 -4.53 12.95
C MET A 101 7.48 -5.16 12.41
N ALA A 102 6.38 -4.41 12.37
CA ALA A 102 5.06 -4.91 11.97
C ALA A 102 4.29 -3.87 11.13
N CYS A 103 4.84 -3.49 9.97
CA CYS A 103 4.30 -2.44 9.11
C CYS A 103 3.70 -2.99 7.81
N LEU A 104 2.44 -2.65 7.54
CA LEU A 104 1.77 -2.88 6.26
C LEU A 104 1.47 -1.53 5.59
N LEU A 105 2.05 -1.31 4.42
CA LEU A 105 1.83 -0.13 3.59
C LEU A 105 1.10 -0.53 2.31
N ILE A 106 -0.08 0.05 2.09
CA ILE A 106 -0.83 -0.07 0.84
C ILE A 106 -0.70 1.23 0.06
N LEU A 107 -0.24 1.11 -1.18
CA LEU A 107 -0.20 2.19 -2.17
C LEU A 107 -1.27 1.90 -3.23
N ASP A 108 -2.40 2.58 -3.15
CA ASP A 108 -3.50 2.44 -4.11
C ASP A 108 -3.29 3.36 -5.31
N ASN A 109 -3.80 2.98 -6.49
CA ASN A 109 -3.63 3.74 -7.74
C ASN A 109 -2.16 4.05 -8.10
N LEU A 110 -1.25 3.09 -7.95
CA LEU A 110 0.19 3.23 -8.22
C LEU A 110 0.58 3.13 -9.72
N GLU A 111 -0.37 3.22 -10.65
CA GLU A 111 -0.15 2.87 -12.07
C GLU A 111 0.94 3.72 -12.75
N THR A 112 0.87 5.04 -12.60
CA THR A 112 1.80 5.98 -13.23
C THR A 112 3.24 5.92 -12.67
N PRO A 113 3.46 6.01 -11.35
CA PRO A 113 4.82 6.03 -10.80
C PRO A 113 5.50 4.66 -10.89
N TYR A 114 4.74 3.56 -10.99
CA TYR A 114 5.29 2.23 -11.23
C TYR A 114 5.86 2.10 -12.64
N ALA A 115 5.15 2.60 -13.66
CA ALA A 115 5.56 2.47 -15.06
C ALA A 115 6.88 3.19 -15.40
N GLU A 116 7.17 4.32 -14.76
CA GLU A 116 8.46 5.01 -14.96
C GLU A 116 9.64 4.25 -14.33
N GLY A 117 9.42 3.57 -13.21
CA GLY A 117 10.46 2.78 -12.54
C GLY A 117 10.91 1.58 -13.38
N ASP A 118 10.00 0.95 -14.12
CA ASP A 118 10.29 -0.17 -15.03
C ASP A 118 10.96 0.28 -16.34
N SER A 119 10.92 1.58 -16.66
CA SER A 119 11.56 2.15 -17.87
C SER A 119 13.05 2.45 -17.68
N SER A 120 13.60 2.16 -16.50
CA SER A 120 15.01 2.33 -16.15
C SER A 120 15.66 0.97 -15.90
N ASN A 121 15.78 0.14 -16.94
CA ASN A 121 16.62 -1.05 -16.93
C ASN A 121 17.45 -1.16 -18.22
#